data_AF-A0A1G9ACC2-F1
#
_entry.id   AF-A0A1G9ACC2-F1
#
_cell.length_a   1.000
_cell.length_b   1.000
_cell.length_c   1.000
_cell.angle_alpha   90.00
_cell.angle_beta   90.00
_cell.angle_gamma   90.00
#
_symmetry.space_group_name_H-M   'P 1'
#
loop_
_entity.id
_entity.type
_entity.pdbx_description
1 polymer ?
#
loop_
_entity_poly.entity_id
_entity_poly.type
_entity_poly.pdbx_seq_one_letter_code
_entity_poly.pdbx_strand_id
1 'polypeptide(L)'
;MKQGCGVARERLRTTLSAYRSGCNFVLAIVFDTKQLAQAKLHKITYGSSRPQFPLRSQMTQSVMKTVIARYQSLKGNGHDWTKVQFKKPEYDFVWNRDYSLTKRLFSINTLSGRVKVPFETKGIERYFDETWSFGTAKLVNKYGKFFLYIPMTKEIPETSEHSIRQVAGVDMGINFVTVSYDSQGKSLFFNG
;
A
#
# COMPACT_ATOMS: atom_id res chain seq x y z
N MET A 1 20.50 23.29 9.56
CA MET A 1 19.67 22.48 8.65
C MET A 1 18.51 21.76 9.38
N LYS A 2 17.50 22.46 9.93
CA LYS A 2 16.40 21.81 10.69
C LYS A 2 14.96 22.31 10.42
N GLN A 3 14.75 23.41 9.68
CA GLN A 3 13.41 24.01 9.52
C GLN A 3 12.49 23.30 8.50
N GLY A 4 13.04 22.73 7.42
CA GLY A 4 12.23 22.06 6.38
C GLY A 4 11.68 20.68 6.76
N CYS A 5 12.37 19.94 7.63
CA CYS A 5 11.98 18.58 8.02
C CYS A 5 10.74 18.57 8.93
N GLY A 6 10.62 19.55 9.84
CA GLY A 6 9.47 19.69 10.75
C GLY A 6 8.17 19.99 10.01
N VAL A 7 8.21 20.91 9.04
CA VAL A 7 7.02 21.31 8.26
C VAL A 7 6.49 20.16 7.42
N ALA A 8 7.36 19.40 6.75
CA ALA A 8 6.94 18.24 5.96
C ALA A 8 6.29 17.16 6.83
N ARG A 9 6.89 16.87 7.99
CA ARG A 9 6.36 15.90 8.96
C ARG A 9 4.98 16.28 9.45
N GLU A 10 4.79 17.56 9.77
CA GLU A 10 3.51 18.08 10.25
C GLU A 10 2.41 18.02 9.19
N ARG A 11 2.74 18.38 7.93
CA ARG A 11 1.81 18.24 6.79
C ARG A 11 1.37 16.81 6.58
N LEU A 12 2.29 15.84 6.66
CA LEU A 12 1.97 14.42 6.55
C LEU A 12 1.08 13.95 7.72
N ARG A 13 1.41 14.34 8.95
CA ARG A 13 0.63 14.00 10.15
C ARG A 13 -0.81 14.51 10.06
N THR A 14 -0.98 15.79 9.71
CA THR A 14 -2.29 16.42 9.56
C THR A 14 -3.08 15.77 8.41
N THR A 15 -2.42 15.43 7.32
CA THR A 15 -3.06 14.70 6.20
C THR A 15 -3.56 13.32 6.62
N LEU A 16 -2.74 12.51 7.31
CA LEU A 16 -3.16 11.18 7.77
C LEU A 16 -4.29 11.26 8.81
N SER A 17 -4.26 12.26 9.69
CA SER A 17 -5.33 12.48 10.68
C SER A 17 -6.66 12.80 9.98
N ALA A 18 -6.65 13.73 9.03
CA ALA A 18 -7.84 14.10 8.26
C ALA A 18 -8.34 12.93 7.40
N TYR A 19 -7.44 12.17 6.78
CA TYR A 19 -7.79 10.99 6.00
C TYR A 19 -8.50 9.93 6.85
N ARG A 20 -7.97 9.63 8.04
CA ARG A 20 -8.59 8.73 9.02
C ARG A 20 -9.98 9.21 9.43
N SER A 21 -10.12 10.50 9.74
CA SER A 21 -11.43 11.08 10.08
C SER A 21 -12.43 10.95 8.93
N GLY A 22 -12.01 11.21 7.69
CA GLY A 22 -12.82 10.98 6.51
C GLY A 22 -13.25 9.52 6.34
N CYS A 23 -12.34 8.57 6.57
CA CYS A 23 -12.68 7.14 6.56
C CYS A 23 -13.74 6.80 7.59
N ASN A 24 -13.61 7.27 8.83
CA ASN A 24 -14.58 6.99 9.88
C ASN A 24 -15.95 7.66 9.61
N PHE A 25 -15.96 8.84 8.98
CA PHE A 25 -17.20 9.48 8.55
C PHE A 25 -17.93 8.67 7.48
N VAL A 26 -17.24 8.34 6.37
CA VAL A 26 -17.83 7.57 5.27
C VAL A 26 -18.22 6.17 5.75
N LEU A 27 -17.45 5.59 6.67
CA LEU A 27 -17.77 4.31 7.28
C LEU A 27 -19.10 4.32 8.03
N ALA A 28 -19.41 5.39 8.78
CA ALA A 28 -20.69 5.51 9.47
C ALA A 28 -21.86 5.48 8.47
N ILE A 29 -21.75 6.23 7.38
CA ILE A 29 -22.74 6.22 6.30
C ILE A 29 -22.88 4.82 5.69
N VAL A 30 -21.77 4.13 5.40
CA VAL A 30 -21.80 2.78 4.85
C VAL A 30 -22.43 1.79 5.83
N PHE A 31 -22.13 1.90 7.13
CA PHE A 31 -22.71 1.05 8.17
C PHE A 31 -24.23 1.13 8.17
N ASP A 32 -24.77 2.35 8.15
CA ASP A 32 -26.21 2.62 8.23
C ASP A 32 -26.93 2.27 6.91
N THR A 33 -26.33 2.61 5.76
CA THR A 33 -26.97 2.47 4.44
C THR A 33 -26.68 1.13 3.75
N LYS A 34 -25.68 0.38 4.22
CA LYS A 34 -25.10 -0.81 3.56
C LYS A 34 -24.66 -0.58 2.11
N GLN A 35 -24.48 0.67 1.71
CA GLN A 35 -24.13 1.01 0.33
C GLN A 35 -22.64 0.80 0.08
N LEU A 36 -22.29 -0.05 -0.88
CA LEU A 36 -20.89 -0.30 -1.29
C LEU A 36 -20.58 0.18 -2.71
N ALA A 37 -21.58 0.66 -3.46
CA ALA A 37 -21.33 1.23 -4.78
C ALA A 37 -20.73 2.64 -4.66
N GLN A 38 -19.48 2.80 -5.12
CA GLN A 38 -18.73 4.06 -5.03
C GLN A 38 -19.50 5.26 -5.59
N ALA A 39 -20.15 5.13 -6.75
CA ALA A 39 -20.93 6.21 -7.36
C ALA A 39 -22.13 6.67 -6.50
N LYS A 40 -22.80 5.72 -5.83
CA LYS A 40 -23.93 6.02 -4.93
C LYS A 40 -23.42 6.65 -3.63
N LEU A 41 -22.35 6.11 -3.04
CA LEU A 41 -21.70 6.71 -1.88
C LEU A 41 -21.22 8.12 -2.17
N HIS A 42 -20.66 8.36 -3.36
CA HIS A 42 -20.26 9.70 -3.76
C HIS A 42 -21.44 10.66 -3.69
N LYS A 43 -22.60 10.33 -4.28
CA LYS A 43 -23.81 11.19 -4.22
C LYS A 43 -24.27 11.46 -2.79
N ILE A 44 -24.33 10.42 -1.94
CA ILE A 44 -24.75 10.53 -0.53
C ILE A 44 -23.79 11.43 0.26
N THR A 45 -22.49 11.23 0.05
CA THR A 45 -21.43 11.95 0.78
C THR A 45 -21.32 13.39 0.28
N TYR A 46 -21.37 13.65 -1.03
CA TYR A 46 -21.13 14.98 -1.60
C TYR A 46 -22.15 16.04 -1.17
N GLY A 47 -23.41 15.63 -0.94
CA GLY A 47 -24.45 16.53 -0.45
C GLY A 47 -24.28 16.94 1.02
N SER A 48 -23.51 16.18 1.81
CA SER A 48 -23.34 16.36 3.25
C SER A 48 -21.90 16.69 3.70
N SER A 49 -20.90 16.48 2.84
CA SER A 49 -19.47 16.44 3.23
C SER A 49 -18.67 17.71 3.06
N ARG A 50 -19.10 18.68 2.24
CA ARG A 50 -18.24 19.83 1.90
C ARG A 50 -17.86 20.71 3.12
N PRO A 51 -18.67 20.82 4.19
CA PRO A 51 -18.24 21.52 5.41
C PRO A 51 -17.47 20.65 6.43
N GLN A 52 -17.54 19.32 6.35
CA GLN A 52 -17.24 18.47 7.53
C GLN A 52 -15.81 17.89 7.59
N PHE A 53 -15.08 17.80 6.47
CA PHE A 53 -13.67 17.35 6.50
C PHE A 53 -12.87 17.90 5.31
N PRO A 54 -11.64 18.41 5.53
CA PRO A 54 -10.90 19.24 4.58
C PRO A 54 -10.23 18.46 3.43
N LEU A 55 -10.79 17.33 3.00
CA LEU A 55 -10.17 16.45 2.01
C LEU A 55 -10.32 17.00 0.59
N ARG A 56 -9.23 16.92 -0.18
CA ARG A 56 -9.25 17.18 -1.62
C ARG A 56 -10.05 16.10 -2.34
N SER A 57 -10.64 16.42 -3.49
CA SER A 57 -11.50 15.50 -4.26
C SER A 57 -10.89 14.11 -4.44
N GLN A 58 -9.59 14.04 -4.76
CA GLN A 58 -8.89 12.76 -4.90
C GLN A 58 -8.82 11.96 -3.60
N MET A 59 -8.49 12.61 -2.47
CA MET A 59 -8.45 11.94 -1.17
C MET A 59 -9.83 11.45 -0.75
N THR A 60 -10.88 12.22 -1.05
CA THR A 60 -12.28 11.80 -0.84
C THR A 60 -12.61 10.53 -1.61
N GLN A 61 -12.18 10.42 -2.88
CA GLN A 61 -12.33 9.18 -3.66
C GLN A 61 -11.56 8.02 -3.03
N SER A 62 -10.32 8.25 -2.58
CA SER A 62 -9.51 7.22 -1.93
C SER A 62 -10.09 6.77 -0.60
N VAL A 63 -10.69 7.67 0.18
CA VAL A 63 -11.45 7.34 1.40
C VAL A 63 -12.59 6.37 1.07
N MET A 64 -13.42 6.70 0.08
CA MET A 64 -14.54 5.83 -0.32
C MET A 64 -14.06 4.44 -0.72
N LYS A 65 -13.02 4.36 -1.56
CA LYS A 65 -12.43 3.06 -1.97
C LYS A 65 -11.94 2.26 -0.77
N THR A 66 -11.28 2.90 0.17
CA THR A 66 -10.71 2.24 1.36
C THR A 66 -11.81 1.70 2.29
N VAL A 67 -12.89 2.45 2.48
CA VAL A 67 -14.04 2.00 3.27
C VAL A 67 -14.76 0.84 2.58
N ILE A 68 -14.99 0.93 1.26
CA ILE A 68 -15.61 -0.16 0.48
C ILE A 68 -14.77 -1.42 0.58
N ALA A 69 -13.46 -1.32 0.34
CA ALA A 69 -12.54 -2.46 0.42
C ALA A 69 -12.52 -3.09 1.82
N ARG A 70 -12.62 -2.28 2.88
CA ARG A 70 -12.71 -2.79 4.26
C ARG A 70 -13.96 -3.65 4.47
N TYR A 71 -15.13 -3.18 4.04
CA TYR A 71 -16.37 -3.96 4.18
C TYR A 71 -16.41 -5.18 3.26
N GLN A 72 -15.86 -5.08 2.04
CA GLN A 72 -15.71 -6.23 1.14
C GLN A 72 -14.81 -7.29 1.76
N SER A 73 -13.70 -6.90 2.39
CA SER A 73 -12.82 -7.82 3.11
C SER A 73 -13.51 -8.49 4.30
N LEU A 74 -14.25 -7.73 5.12
CA LEU A 74 -15.02 -8.31 6.23
C LEU A 74 -16.02 -9.36 5.72
N LYS A 75 -16.76 -9.04 4.65
CA LYS A 75 -17.69 -9.95 4.01
C LYS A 75 -17.00 -11.20 3.46
N GLY A 76 -15.87 -11.03 2.77
CA GLY A 76 -15.09 -12.14 2.21
C GLY A 76 -14.52 -13.08 3.27
N ASN A 77 -14.25 -12.56 4.47
CA ASN A 77 -13.76 -13.33 5.62
C ASN A 77 -14.88 -13.87 6.52
N GLY A 78 -16.16 -13.75 6.12
CA GLY A 78 -17.29 -14.30 6.88
C GLY A 78 -17.63 -13.56 8.17
N HIS A 79 -17.17 -12.31 8.35
CA HIS A 79 -17.54 -11.52 9.52
C HIS A 79 -18.94 -10.92 9.38
N ASP A 80 -19.63 -10.80 10.52
CA ASP A 80 -20.91 -10.10 10.61
C ASP A 80 -20.79 -8.63 10.21
N TRP A 81 -21.91 -8.07 9.74
CA TRP A 81 -22.00 -6.65 9.40
C TRP A 81 -21.92 -5.79 10.66
N THR A 82 -20.70 -5.37 10.98
CA THR A 82 -20.38 -4.65 12.22
C THR A 82 -19.78 -3.28 11.93
N LYS A 83 -19.99 -2.35 12.86
CA LYS A 83 -19.43 -1.01 12.76
C LYS A 83 -17.94 -1.06 13.10
N VAL A 84 -17.09 -1.04 12.08
CA VAL A 84 -15.63 -1.00 12.25
C VAL A 84 -15.11 0.44 12.43
N GLN A 85 -13.84 0.59 12.78
CA GLN A 85 -13.21 1.92 12.91
C GLN A 85 -11.77 1.89 12.42
N PHE A 86 -11.38 2.93 11.69
CA PHE A 86 -9.99 3.19 11.35
C PHE A 86 -9.30 3.87 12.54
N LYS A 87 -8.48 3.11 13.25
CA LYS A 87 -7.73 3.59 14.43
C LYS A 87 -6.40 4.23 14.05
N LYS A 88 -5.68 3.59 13.13
CA LYS A 88 -4.32 4.00 12.74
C LYS A 88 -4.36 5.12 11.69
N PRO A 89 -3.46 6.11 11.77
CA PRO A 89 -3.26 7.10 10.73
C PRO A 89 -2.48 6.46 9.58
N GLU A 90 -3.19 5.86 8.63
CA GLU A 90 -2.64 5.23 7.42
C GLU A 90 -3.36 5.75 6.19
N TYR A 91 -2.66 5.86 5.07
CA TYR A 91 -3.25 6.27 3.80
C TYR A 91 -2.56 5.51 2.64
N ASP A 92 -3.37 4.90 1.78
CA ASP A 92 -2.93 4.27 0.53
C ASP A 92 -2.81 5.31 -0.60
N PHE A 93 -1.57 5.64 -0.94
CA PHE A 93 -1.14 6.60 -1.95
C PHE A 93 -1.03 5.94 -3.33
N VAL A 94 -1.81 6.42 -4.30
CA VAL A 94 -1.79 5.90 -5.68
C VAL A 94 -0.59 6.45 -6.46
N TRP A 95 0.13 5.59 -7.17
CA TRP A 95 1.27 5.96 -8.00
C TRP A 95 0.89 6.95 -9.11
N ASN A 96 1.77 7.92 -9.38
CA ASN A 96 1.56 9.05 -10.29
C ASN A 96 0.34 9.93 -10.00
N ARG A 97 -0.32 9.73 -8.85
CA ARG A 97 -1.49 10.53 -8.45
C ARG A 97 -1.30 11.13 -7.08
N ASP A 98 -1.16 10.32 -6.05
CA ASP A 98 -0.88 10.79 -4.69
C ASP A 98 0.61 10.87 -4.42
N TYR A 99 1.43 10.02 -5.05
CA TYR A 99 2.88 10.10 -4.95
C TYR A 99 3.55 9.89 -6.31
N SER A 100 4.75 10.44 -6.48
CA SER A 100 5.61 10.21 -7.64
C SER A 100 7.08 10.29 -7.22
N LEU A 101 7.99 9.83 -8.07
CA LEU A 101 9.44 9.96 -7.87
C LEU A 101 10.00 10.94 -8.90
N THR A 102 10.81 11.91 -8.46
CA THR A 102 11.46 12.87 -9.36
C THR A 102 12.82 13.26 -8.82
N LYS A 103 13.89 13.10 -9.61
CA LYS A 103 15.28 13.46 -9.22
C LYS A 103 15.66 12.93 -7.81
N ARG A 104 15.34 11.65 -7.54
CA ARG A 104 15.54 10.96 -6.25
C ARG A 104 14.78 11.53 -5.04
N LEU A 105 13.72 12.31 -5.28
CA LEU A 105 12.82 12.78 -4.22
C LEU A 105 11.43 12.22 -4.46
N PHE A 106 10.85 11.61 -3.43
CA PHE A 106 9.43 11.28 -3.47
C PHE A 106 8.61 12.54 -3.27
N SER A 107 7.68 12.78 -4.19
CA SER A 107 6.76 13.91 -4.19
C SER A 107 5.39 13.43 -3.71
N ILE A 108 5.10 13.65 -2.43
CA ILE A 108 3.93 13.10 -1.73
C ILE A 108 2.84 14.18 -1.59
N ASN A 109 1.62 13.88 -2.00
CA ASN A 109 0.47 14.77 -1.89
C ASN A 109 0.02 14.91 -0.43
N THR A 110 -0.26 16.15 -0.01
CA THR A 110 -0.79 16.47 1.32
C THR A 110 -1.96 17.44 1.17
N LEU A 111 -2.67 17.69 2.27
CA LEU A 111 -3.73 18.72 2.28
C LEU A 111 -3.21 20.10 1.86
N SER A 112 -1.95 20.42 2.18
CA SER A 112 -1.31 21.71 1.92
C SER A 112 -0.31 21.66 0.76
N GLY A 113 -0.61 20.86 -0.28
CA GLY A 113 0.22 20.71 -1.47
C GLY A 113 1.17 19.51 -1.38
N ARG A 114 2.09 19.38 -2.34
CA ARG A 114 3.05 18.26 -2.32
C ARG A 114 4.24 18.58 -1.43
N VAL A 115 4.72 17.57 -0.70
CA VAL A 115 6.00 17.60 0.01
C VAL A 115 7.01 16.75 -0.76
N LYS A 116 8.24 17.24 -0.92
CA LYS A 116 9.34 16.48 -1.50
C LYS A 116 10.20 15.93 -0.38
N VAL A 117 10.38 14.62 -0.34
CA VAL A 117 11.14 13.93 0.71
C VAL A 117 12.26 13.09 0.12
N PRO A 118 13.49 13.18 0.66
CA PRO A 118 14.54 12.23 0.34
C PRO A 118 14.22 10.88 0.98
N PHE A 119 14.84 9.83 0.45
CA PHE A 119 14.73 8.47 0.96
C PHE A 119 16.08 7.76 0.88
N GLU A 120 16.22 6.71 1.69
CA GLU A 120 17.41 5.86 1.70
C GLU A 120 17.22 4.72 0.70
N THR A 121 18.24 4.45 -0.11
CA THR A 121 18.26 3.36 -1.10
C THR A 121 19.16 2.21 -0.69
N LYS A 122 19.95 2.35 0.38
CA LYS A 122 20.90 1.32 0.81
C LYS A 122 20.24 -0.05 0.96
N GLY A 123 20.68 -1.01 0.15
CA GLY A 123 20.19 -2.40 0.15
C GLY A 123 18.92 -2.65 -0.67
N ILE A 124 18.36 -1.61 -1.33
CA ILE A 124 17.18 -1.69 -2.18
C ILE A 124 17.40 -1.07 -3.56
N GLU A 125 18.65 -0.79 -3.94
CA GLU A 125 19.03 -0.08 -5.17
C GLU A 125 18.51 -0.80 -6.42
N ARG A 126 18.53 -2.14 -6.42
CA ARG A 126 18.05 -2.98 -7.53
C ARG A 126 16.60 -2.76 -7.92
N TYR A 127 15.77 -2.20 -7.03
CA TYR A 127 14.37 -1.94 -7.34
C TYR A 127 14.13 -0.57 -7.99
N PHE A 128 15.20 0.22 -8.18
CA PHE A 128 15.17 1.54 -8.82
C PHE A 128 15.90 1.54 -10.17
N ASP A 129 16.09 0.37 -10.78
CA ASP A 129 16.77 0.18 -12.08
C ASP A 129 15.84 0.37 -13.30
N GLU A 130 14.65 0.94 -13.08
CA GLU A 130 13.59 1.16 -14.08
C GLU A 130 12.92 -0.11 -14.64
N THR A 131 13.39 -1.31 -14.27
CA THR A 131 12.75 -2.58 -14.66
C THR A 131 11.60 -3.00 -13.73
N TRP A 132 11.40 -2.26 -12.65
CA TRP A 132 10.33 -2.47 -11.66
C TRP A 132 9.24 -1.41 -11.78
N SER A 133 7.99 -1.85 -11.65
CA SER A 133 6.81 -1.00 -11.60
C SER A 133 6.37 -0.74 -10.17
N PHE A 134 6.01 0.51 -9.86
CA PHE A 134 5.60 0.93 -8.53
C PHE A 134 4.07 0.81 -8.38
N GLY A 135 3.62 0.15 -7.31
CA GLY A 135 2.20 0.00 -7.00
C GLY A 135 1.62 1.10 -6.11
N THR A 136 0.47 0.83 -5.51
CA THR A 136 -0.13 1.73 -4.51
C THR A 136 0.66 1.62 -3.20
N ALA A 137 1.22 2.73 -2.74
CA ALA A 137 2.06 2.77 -1.56
C ALA A 137 1.26 3.05 -0.29
N LYS A 138 1.69 2.55 0.87
CA LYS A 138 1.08 2.86 2.16
C LYS A 138 1.96 3.81 2.96
N LEU A 139 1.45 4.98 3.30
CA LEU A 139 2.11 5.91 4.22
C LEU A 139 1.71 5.60 5.66
N VAL A 140 2.69 5.34 6.51
CA VAL A 140 2.48 5.11 7.95
C VAL A 140 3.38 6.02 8.80
N ASN A 141 2.94 6.32 10.02
CA ASN A 141 3.78 6.97 11.04
C ASN A 141 4.00 5.99 12.20
N LYS A 142 5.25 5.62 12.46
CA LYS A 142 5.66 4.72 13.54
C LYS A 142 6.82 5.33 14.30
N TYR A 143 6.69 5.44 15.63
CA TYR A 143 7.72 6.02 16.51
C TYR A 143 8.23 7.40 16.07
N GLY A 144 7.33 8.27 15.58
CA GLY A 144 7.67 9.62 15.13
C GLY A 144 8.40 9.68 13.78
N LYS A 145 8.55 8.54 13.08
CA LYS A 145 9.12 8.43 11.74
C LYS A 145 8.05 8.03 10.74
N PHE A 146 8.14 8.59 9.53
CA PHE A 146 7.25 8.24 8.43
C PHE A 146 7.91 7.20 7.54
N PHE A 147 7.14 6.20 7.13
CA PHE A 147 7.56 5.17 6.19
C PHE A 147 6.55 5.12 5.04
N LEU A 148 7.06 5.03 3.81
CA LEU A 148 6.27 4.84 2.61
C LEU A 148 6.55 3.42 2.11
N TYR A 149 5.65 2.48 2.39
CA TYR A 149 5.77 1.11 1.92
C TYR A 149 5.28 1.02 0.48
N ILE A 150 6.20 0.77 -0.44
CA ILE A 150 5.91 0.72 -1.88
C ILE A 150 6.00 -0.74 -2.33
N PRO A 151 4.89 -1.38 -2.73
CA PRO A 151 4.96 -2.65 -3.44
C PRO A 151 5.57 -2.41 -4.83
N MET A 152 6.47 -3.30 -5.24
CA MET A 152 7.17 -3.23 -6.51
C MET A 152 7.03 -4.56 -7.24
N THR A 153 6.67 -4.49 -8.52
CA THR A 153 6.43 -5.67 -9.35
C THR A 153 7.34 -5.63 -10.57
N LYS A 154 7.87 -6.78 -10.97
CA LYS A 154 8.60 -6.96 -12.22
C LYS A 154 8.02 -8.16 -12.94
N GLU A 155 7.67 -7.96 -14.21
CA GLU A 155 7.29 -9.07 -15.07
C GLU A 155 8.55 -9.87 -15.42
N ILE A 156 8.46 -11.18 -15.27
CA ILE A 156 9.52 -12.11 -15.64
C ILE A 156 8.99 -12.86 -16.86
N PRO A 157 9.76 -12.93 -17.97
CA PRO A 157 9.34 -13.66 -19.15
C PRO A 157 8.97 -15.10 -18.81
N GLU A 158 7.81 -15.55 -19.26
CA GLU A 158 7.44 -16.96 -19.15
C GLU A 158 8.39 -17.80 -20.02
N THR A 159 8.83 -18.92 -19.45
CA THR A 159 9.66 -19.90 -20.15
C THR A 159 8.75 -20.93 -20.81
N SER A 160 9.00 -21.26 -22.07
CA SER A 160 8.26 -22.33 -22.76
C SER A 160 8.57 -23.68 -22.12
N GLU A 161 7.54 -24.51 -21.88
CA GLU A 161 7.71 -25.89 -21.42
C GLU A 161 8.65 -26.70 -22.33
N HIS A 162 8.63 -26.46 -23.65
CA HIS A 162 9.54 -27.12 -24.60
C HIS A 162 11.01 -26.77 -24.41
N SER A 163 11.31 -25.66 -23.71
CA SER A 163 12.67 -25.25 -23.39
C SER A 163 13.17 -25.78 -22.05
N ILE A 164 12.29 -26.39 -21.24
CA ILE A 164 12.65 -27.01 -19.96
C ILE A 164 13.32 -28.35 -20.24
N ARG A 165 14.62 -28.44 -19.95
CA ARG A 165 15.42 -29.67 -20.17
C ARG A 165 15.77 -30.42 -18.89
N GLN A 166 15.53 -29.81 -17.74
CA GLN A 166 15.95 -30.31 -16.43
C GLN A 166 14.85 -30.01 -15.41
N VAL A 167 14.53 -31.01 -14.60
CA VAL A 167 13.69 -30.90 -13.42
C VAL A 167 14.57 -31.17 -12.20
N ALA A 168 14.47 -30.28 -11.21
CA ALA A 168 15.12 -30.47 -9.91
C ALA A 168 14.04 -30.52 -8.81
N GLY A 169 14.05 -31.59 -8.03
CA GLY A 169 13.28 -31.69 -6.80
C GLY A 169 14.04 -31.04 -5.65
N VAL A 170 13.35 -30.33 -4.78
CA VAL A 170 13.92 -29.72 -3.58
C VAL A 170 13.09 -30.18 -2.38
N ASP A 171 13.75 -30.74 -1.37
CA ASP A 171 13.14 -31.25 -0.15
C ASP A 171 13.86 -30.68 1.10
N MET A 172 13.17 -30.68 2.23
CA MET A 172 13.67 -30.20 3.52
C MET A 172 13.54 -31.27 4.59
N GLY A 173 14.56 -31.44 5.43
CA GLY A 173 14.56 -32.46 6.47
C GLY A 173 15.16 -31.99 7.80
N ILE A 174 15.05 -32.86 8.81
CA ILE A 174 15.60 -32.61 10.15
C ILE A 174 17.14 -32.61 10.13
N ASN A 175 17.74 -33.49 9.34
CA ASN A 175 19.20 -33.65 9.25
C ASN A 175 19.86 -32.69 8.24
N PHE A 176 19.10 -32.26 7.22
CA PHE A 176 19.58 -31.38 6.17
C PHE A 176 18.53 -30.30 5.92
N VAL A 177 18.94 -29.03 6.00
CA VAL A 177 18.04 -27.88 5.82
C VAL A 177 17.48 -27.89 4.40
N THR A 178 18.25 -28.33 3.41
CA THR A 178 17.77 -28.54 2.05
C THR A 178 18.53 -29.67 1.38
N VAL A 179 17.82 -30.49 0.62
CA VAL A 179 18.36 -31.46 -0.32
C VAL A 179 17.78 -31.16 -1.68
N SER A 180 18.61 -31.16 -2.72
CA SER A 180 18.14 -31.08 -4.10
C SER A 180 18.57 -32.30 -4.91
N TYR A 181 17.68 -32.79 -5.78
CA TYR A 181 17.93 -33.88 -6.71
C TYR A 181 17.57 -33.47 -8.13
N ASP A 182 18.49 -33.63 -9.09
CA ASP A 182 18.26 -33.23 -10.48
C ASP A 182 18.00 -34.40 -11.44
N SER A 183 17.62 -34.08 -12.68
CA SER A 183 17.33 -35.07 -13.73
C SER A 183 18.56 -35.87 -14.19
N GLN A 184 19.77 -35.52 -13.74
CA GLN A 184 21.00 -36.26 -14.01
C GLN A 184 21.35 -37.22 -12.86
N GLY A 185 20.48 -37.35 -11.86
CA GLY A 185 20.69 -38.21 -10.71
C GLY A 185 21.62 -37.61 -9.65
N LYS A 186 21.98 -36.33 -9.77
CA LYS A 186 22.89 -35.68 -8.84
C LYS A 186 22.11 -35.14 -7.63
N SER A 187 22.61 -35.46 -6.44
CA SER A 187 22.09 -34.93 -5.18
C SER A 187 23.05 -33.89 -4.59
N LEU A 188 22.50 -32.81 -4.05
CA LEU A 188 23.25 -31.82 -3.25
C LEU A 188 22.59 -31.70 -1.87
N PHE A 189 23.41 -31.68 -0.83
CA PHE A 189 22.99 -31.62 0.57
C PHE A 189 23.49 -30.33 1.19
N PHE A 190 22.60 -29.63 1.89
CA PHE A 190 22.91 -28.42 2.63
C PHE A 190 22.69 -28.67 4.12
N ASN A 191 23.78 -28.68 4.88
CA ASN A 191 23.76 -28.85 6.33
C ASN A 191 23.22 -27.58 7.01
N GLY A 192 22.56 -27.78 8.16
CA GLY A 192 22.08 -26.71 9.03
C GLY A 192 23.05 -26.32 10.13
#